data_AF-A0AAE1NFF6-F1
#
_entry.id   AF-A0AAE1NFF6-F1
#
_cell.length_a   1.000
_cell.length_b   1.000
_cell.length_c   1.000
_cell.angle_alpha   90.00
_cell.angle_beta   90.00
_cell.angle_gamma   90.00
#
_symmetry.space_group_name_H-M   'P 1'
#
loop_
_entity.id
_entity.type
_entity.pdbx_description
1 polymer ?
#
loop_
_entity_poly.entity_id
_entity_poly.type
_entity_poly.pdbx_seq_one_letter_code
_entity_poly.pdbx_strand_id
1 'polypeptide(L)'
;MGQRLEELREHIRKEIRKELKIKEGAENLKRVTTDRRALQDVSHMVKEANSKLSALQEELQELESQILLSQGQAGAPTEPPPFTNNL
;
A
#
# COMPACT_ATOMS: atom_id res chain seq x y z
N MET A 1 -6.66 15.79 -20.30
CA MET A 1 -7.27 15.12 -19.12
C MET A 1 -6.58 13.79 -18.78
N GLY A 2 -6.27 12.92 -19.76
CA GLY A 2 -5.66 11.59 -19.47
C GLY A 2 -4.21 11.58 -18.94
N GLN A 3 -3.31 12.47 -19.40
CA GLN A 3 -1.88 12.41 -19.04
C GLN A 3 -1.62 12.67 -17.54
N ARG A 4 -2.31 13.66 -16.96
CA ARG A 4 -2.13 14.02 -15.54
C ARG A 4 -2.65 12.93 -14.58
N LEU A 5 -3.70 12.22 -14.97
CA LEU A 5 -4.24 11.08 -14.23
C LEU A 5 -3.29 9.88 -14.29
N GLU A 6 -2.71 9.62 -15.47
CA GLU A 6 -1.72 8.56 -15.66
C GLU A 6 -0.43 8.82 -14.87
N GLU A 7 0.04 10.08 -14.84
CA GLU A 7 1.19 10.50 -14.03
C GLU A 7 0.94 10.29 -12.53
N LEU A 8 -0.25 10.64 -12.04
CA LEU A 8 -0.62 10.48 -10.63
C LEU A 8 -0.75 9.00 -10.27
N ARG A 9 -1.34 8.19 -11.15
CA ARG A 9 -1.41 6.72 -11.03
C ARG A 9 -0.02 6.08 -10.95
N GLU A 10 0.91 6.50 -11.81
CA GLU A 10 2.30 6.03 -11.75
C GLU A 10 3.03 6.53 -10.50
N HIS A 11 2.73 7.75 -10.03
CA HIS A 11 3.27 8.28 -8.78
C HIS A 11 2.83 7.43 -7.58
N ILE A 12 1.52 7.21 -7.43
CA ILE A 12 0.95 6.38 -6.37
C ILE A 12 1.52 4.95 -6.43
N ARG A 13 1.62 4.35 -7.62
CA ARG A 13 2.22 3.02 -7.80
C ARG A 13 3.69 2.97 -7.39
N LYS A 14 4.47 4.04 -7.65
CA LYS A 14 5.86 4.15 -7.18
C LYS A 14 5.93 4.27 -5.66
N GLU A 15 5.04 5.05 -5.04
CA GLU A 15 4.96 5.17 -3.59
C GLU A 15 4.57 3.84 -2.93
N ILE A 16 3.59 3.12 -3.48
CA ILE A 16 3.24 1.75 -3.05
C ILE A 16 4.46 0.82 -3.09
N ARG A 17 5.27 0.85 -4.15
CA ARG A 17 6.49 0.04 -4.24
C ARG A 17 7.54 0.42 -3.21
N LYS A 18 7.69 1.71 -2.90
CA LYS A 18 8.61 2.17 -1.85
C LYS A 18 8.14 1.70 -0.48
N GLU A 19 6.86 1.87 -0.19
CA GLU A 19 6.28 1.50 1.09
C GLU A 19 6.30 -0.02 1.29
N LEU A 20 6.10 -0.82 0.23
CA LEU A 20 6.31 -2.27 0.27
C LEU A 20 7.76 -2.65 0.63
N LYS A 21 8.76 -1.99 0.04
CA LYS A 21 10.17 -2.23 0.40
C LYS A 21 10.48 -1.85 1.84
N ILE A 22 9.88 -0.77 2.34
CA ILE A 22 10.01 -0.37 3.75
C ILE A 22 9.38 -1.43 4.65
N LYS A 23 8.17 -1.90 4.32
CA LYS A 23 7.47 -2.97 5.04
C LYS A 23 8.30 -4.26 5.07
N GLU A 24 8.80 -4.72 3.93
CA GLU A 24 9.66 -5.92 3.85
C GLU A 24 10.96 -5.74 4.65
N GLY A 25 11.59 -4.57 4.57
CA GLY A 25 12.76 -4.23 5.36
C GLY A 25 12.48 -4.25 6.86
N ALA A 26 11.37 -3.67 7.29
CA ALA A 26 10.92 -3.67 8.68
C ALA A 26 10.56 -5.08 9.17
N GLU A 27 9.89 -5.90 8.35
CA GLU A 27 9.62 -7.30 8.70
C GLU A 27 10.90 -8.14 8.83
N ASN A 28 11.88 -7.90 7.94
CA ASN A 28 13.17 -8.55 8.04
C ASN A 28 13.93 -8.10 9.31
N LEU A 29 13.90 -6.81 9.62
CA LEU A 29 14.41 -6.27 10.89
C LEU A 29 13.71 -6.93 12.08
N LYS A 30 12.38 -7.11 12.04
CA LYS A 30 11.61 -7.77 13.11
C LYS A 30 12.10 -9.19 13.39
N ARG A 31 12.49 -9.93 12.33
CA ARG A 31 12.98 -11.31 12.45
C ARG A 31 14.34 -11.41 13.13
N VAL A 32 15.23 -10.45 12.86
CA VAL A 32 16.59 -10.44 13.43
C VAL A 32 16.69 -9.66 14.74
N THR A 33 15.70 -8.85 15.06
CA THR A 33 15.66 -8.04 16.28
C THR A 33 15.22 -8.88 17.47
N THR A 34 16.04 -8.90 18.52
CA THR A 34 15.75 -9.59 19.79
C THR A 34 15.41 -8.64 20.93
N ASP A 35 15.68 -7.35 20.78
CA ASP A 35 15.35 -6.32 21.77
C ASP A 35 13.84 -5.99 21.75
N ARG A 36 13.23 -6.02 22.93
CA ARG A 36 11.79 -5.76 23.14
C ARG A 36 11.39 -4.35 22.72
N ARG A 37 12.26 -3.33 22.91
CA ARG A 37 11.96 -1.96 22.49
C ARG A 37 11.97 -1.83 20.97
N ALA A 38 13.03 -2.31 20.34
CA ALA A 38 13.14 -2.31 18.89
C ALA A 38 12.03 -3.13 18.20
N LEU A 39 11.59 -4.25 18.80
CA LEU A 39 10.43 -5.00 18.30
C LEU A 39 9.13 -4.18 18.31
N GLN A 40 8.91 -3.34 19.32
CA GLN A 40 7.77 -2.42 19.34
C GLN A 40 7.92 -1.39 18.22
N ASP A 41 9.06 -0.73 18.11
CA ASP A 41 9.30 0.29 17.08
C ASP A 41 9.13 -0.27 15.66
N VAL A 42 9.67 -1.46 15.40
CA VAL A 42 9.52 -2.16 14.12
C VAL A 42 8.06 -2.55 13.89
N SER A 43 7.33 -3.01 14.92
CA SER A 43 5.90 -3.30 14.76
C SER A 43 5.08 -2.03 14.47
N HIS A 44 5.44 -0.89 15.04
CA HIS A 44 4.80 0.39 14.74
C HIS A 44 5.10 0.80 13.29
N MET A 45 6.35 0.69 12.86
CA MET A 45 6.76 0.98 11.48
C MET A 45 6.01 0.12 10.45
N VAL A 46 5.86 -1.19 10.69
CA VAL A 46 5.09 -2.08 9.82
C VAL A 46 3.61 -1.69 9.79
N LYS A 47 3.02 -1.29 10.93
CA LYS A 47 1.63 -0.84 10.97
C LYS A 47 1.43 0.44 10.17
N GLU A 48 2.30 1.45 10.38
CA GLU A 48 2.25 2.71 9.65
C GLU A 48 2.43 2.50 8.14
N ALA A 49 3.36 1.64 7.73
CA ALA A 49 3.58 1.29 6.34
C ALA A 49 2.34 0.61 5.72
N ASN A 50 1.67 -0.30 6.44
CA ASN A 50 0.43 -0.90 5.97
C ASN A 50 -0.71 0.12 5.86
N SER A 51 -0.85 1.04 6.82
CA SER A 51 -1.87 2.10 6.75
C SER A 51 -1.65 3.02 5.54
N LYS A 52 -0.40 3.42 5.29
CA LYS A 52 -0.05 4.21 4.10
C LYS A 52 -0.29 3.46 2.80
N LEU A 53 0.08 2.18 2.75
CA LEU A 53 -0.21 1.31 1.61
C LEU A 53 -1.70 1.24 1.32
N SER A 54 -2.52 1.05 2.35
CA SER A 54 -3.98 0.99 2.20
C SER A 54 -4.53 2.31 1.65
N ALA A 55 -4.10 3.45 2.19
CA ALA A 55 -4.55 4.76 1.74
C ALA A 55 -4.13 5.04 0.28
N LEU A 56 -2.89 4.73 -0.09
CA LEU A 56 -2.39 4.87 -1.46
C LEU A 56 -3.13 3.93 -2.43
N GLN A 57 -3.46 2.72 -2.00
CA GLN A 57 -4.24 1.78 -2.80
C GLN A 57 -5.68 2.25 -3.00
N GLU A 58 -6.30 2.82 -1.96
CA GLU A 58 -7.64 3.39 -2.03
C GLU A 58 -7.67 4.61 -2.97
N GLU A 59 -6.69 5.53 -2.84
CA GLU A 59 -6.55 6.68 -3.73
C GLU A 59 -6.33 6.25 -5.18
N LEU A 60 -5.52 5.21 -5.41
CA LEU A 60 -5.33 4.62 -6.74
C LEU A 60 -6.63 4.08 -7.31
N GLN A 61 -7.40 3.35 -6.49
CA GLN A 61 -8.66 2.74 -6.88
C GLN A 61 -9.73 3.79 -7.17
N GLU A 62 -9.80 4.86 -6.39
CA GLU A 62 -10.69 5.99 -6.67
C GLU A 62 -10.33 6.67 -7.99
N LEU A 63 -9.03 6.86 -8.26
CA LEU A 63 -8.55 7.41 -9.54
C LEU A 63 -8.95 6.51 -10.71
N GLU A 64 -8.69 5.20 -10.60
CA GLU A 64 -9.02 4.21 -11.62
C GLU A 64 -10.54 4.11 -11.81
N SER A 65 -11.32 4.20 -10.73
CA SER A 65 -12.79 4.23 -10.75
C SER A 65 -13.33 5.48 -11.47
N GLN A 66 -12.80 6.67 -11.20
CA GLN A 66 -13.20 7.89 -11.91
C GLN A 66 -12.86 7.82 -13.40
N ILE A 67 -11.70 7.27 -13.76
CA ILE A 67 -11.30 7.03 -15.15
C ILE A 67 -12.24 6.01 -15.81
N LEU A 68 -12.59 4.93 -15.11
CA LEU A 68 -13.45 3.86 -15.59
C LEU A 68 -14.92 4.30 -15.76
N LEU A 69 -15.45 5.08 -14.82
CA LEU A 69 -16.75 5.74 -14.91
C LEU A 69 -16.81 6.68 -16.12
N SER A 70 -15.69 7.37 -16.41
CA SER A 70 -15.54 8.18 -17.60
C SER A 70 -15.38 7.37 -18.91
N GLN A 71 -15.00 6.09 -18.84
CA GLN A 71 -14.67 5.27 -20.03
C GLN A 71 -15.61 4.07 -20.28
N GLY A 72 -16.53 3.75 -19.38
CA GLY A 72 -17.50 2.68 -19.55
C GLY A 72 -16.89 1.27 -19.42
N GLN A 73 -16.76 0.80 -18.17
CA GLN A 73 -16.66 -0.62 -17.77
C GLN A 73 -15.63 -1.53 -18.48
N ALA A 74 -14.52 -1.83 -17.79
CA ALA A 74 -13.91 -3.16 -17.66
C ALA A 74 -12.65 -3.09 -16.78
N GLY A 75 -12.65 -3.75 -15.62
CA GLY A 75 -11.44 -3.97 -14.81
C GLY A 75 -11.78 -4.31 -13.36
N ALA A 76 -11.75 -5.60 -13.04
CA ALA A 76 -12.14 -6.17 -11.76
C ALA A 76 -11.37 -5.57 -10.55
N PRO A 77 -12.00 -5.50 -9.36
CA PRO A 77 -11.33 -5.07 -8.14
C PRO A 77 -10.35 -6.16 -7.73
N THR A 78 -9.05 -5.90 -7.83
CA THR A 78 -8.05 -6.71 -7.15
C THR A 78 -8.05 -6.31 -5.68
N GLU A 79 -8.94 -6.93 -4.89
CA GLU A 79 -8.88 -6.88 -3.44
C GLU A 79 -7.48 -7.31 -2.97
N PRO A 80 -6.79 -6.53 -2.12
CA PRO A 80 -5.81 -7.13 -1.22
C PRO A 80 -6.58 -7.98 -0.20
N PRO A 81 -6.15 -9.22 0.07
CA PRO A 81 -6.86 -10.11 1.00
C PRO A 81 -6.92 -9.48 2.40
N PRO A 82 -7.97 -9.78 3.19
CA PRO A 82 -8.05 -9.32 4.57
C PRO A 82 -6.81 -9.83 5.31
N PHE A 83 -6.09 -8.91 5.96
CA PHE A 83 -5.04 -9.30 6.89
C PHE A 83 -5.65 -10.15 7.99
N THR A 84 -5.51 -11.47 7.87
CA THR A 84 -5.81 -12.43 8.93
C THR A 84 -4.76 -12.26 10.01
N ASN A 85 -5.04 -11.39 10.99
CA ASN A 85 -4.27 -11.40 12.23
C ASN A 85 -5.10 -12.19 13.27
N ASN A 86 -4.95 -13.52 13.22
CA ASN A 86 -5.38 -14.40 14.30
C ASN A 86 -4.50 -14.12 15.54
N LEU A 87 -5.14 -13.70 16.64
CA LEU A 87 -4.68 -13.94 17.99
C LEU A 87 -5.84 -14.60 18.76
#